data_AF-A0A1V5QQY2-F1
#
_entry.id   AF-A0A1V5QQY2-F1
#
_cell.length_a   1.000
_cell.length_b   1.000
_cell.length_c   1.000
_cell.angle_alpha   90.00
_cell.angle_beta   90.00
_cell.angle_gamma   90.00
#
_symmetry.space_group_name_H-M   'P 1'
#
loop_
_entity.id
_entity.type
_entity.pdbx_description
1 polymer ?
#
loop_
_entity_poly.entity_id
_entity_poly.type
_entity_poly.pdbx_seq_one_letter_code
_entity_poly.pdbx_strand_id
1 'polypeptide(L)'
;MELETIDFVLMVLLFVLCGFYAGVEAPMKKDEQKQQEQIKPTATATSLHKMWDQQVEFMRLLQKKRNFPEFPVDLSSKKGQQFLNDIRNHLMEELFEAGQHLKNAKSHRVTELPQVDRDAYKEELADVLHLYFELLIASGITLDEIVETYMTKGEINVARINNNY
;
A
#
# COMPACT_ATOMS: atom_id res chain seq x y z
N MET A 1 7.95 35.91 -39.95
CA MET A 1 6.55 35.94 -40.42
C MET A 1 6.27 34.55 -40.95
N GLU A 2 5.12 33.97 -40.59
CA GLU A 2 4.65 32.62 -40.96
C GLU A 2 5.09 31.45 -40.05
N LEU A 3 4.47 31.37 -38.87
CA LEU A 3 4.25 30.11 -38.14
C LEU A 3 2.91 30.10 -37.38
N GLU A 4 2.00 31.05 -37.63
CA GLU A 4 0.71 31.16 -36.91
C GLU A 4 -0.53 30.69 -37.72
N THR A 5 -0.35 30.17 -38.94
CA THR A 5 -1.47 29.80 -39.82
C THR A 5 -1.86 28.33 -39.80
N ILE A 6 -1.04 27.44 -39.21
CA ILE A 6 -1.31 25.99 -39.19
C ILE A 6 -2.25 25.58 -38.04
N ASP A 7 -2.22 26.28 -36.90
CA ASP A 7 -3.06 25.93 -35.74
C ASP A 7 -4.54 26.28 -35.93
N PHE A 8 -4.87 27.33 -36.70
CA PHE A 8 -6.25 27.73 -36.93
C PHE A 8 -7.01 26.76 -37.84
N VAL A 9 -6.33 26.16 -38.83
CA VAL A 9 -6.96 25.23 -39.78
C VAL A 9 -7.27 23.88 -39.12
N LEU A 10 -6.42 23.41 -38.21
CA LEU A 10 -6.64 22.20 -37.42
C LEU A 10 -7.76 22.37 -36.38
N MET A 11 -7.88 23.55 -35.77
CA MET A 11 -8.97 23.84 -34.83
C MET A 11 -10.33 23.89 -35.53
N VAL A 12 -10.42 24.50 -36.72
CA VAL A 12 -11.67 24.58 -37.49
C VAL A 12 -12.12 23.20 -38.01
N LEU A 13 -11.19 22.31 -38.36
CA LEU A 13 -11.52 20.94 -38.76
C LEU A 13 -12.04 20.05 -37.60
N LEU A 14 -11.55 20.27 -36.38
CA LEU A 14 -12.07 19.60 -35.18
C LEU A 14 -13.48 20.08 -34.79
N PHE A 15 -13.80 21.36 -35.00
CA PHE A 15 -15.15 21.88 -34.76
C PHE A 15 -16.18 21.41 -35.80
N VAL A 16 -15.76 21.17 -37.05
CA VAL A 16 -16.66 20.63 -38.10
C VAL A 16 -16.91 19.13 -37.92
N LEU A 17 -15.98 18.37 -37.35
CA LEU A 17 -16.17 16.94 -37.06
C LEU A 17 -16.97 16.66 -35.78
N CYS A 18 -17.04 17.62 -34.85
CA CYS A 18 -17.87 17.51 -33.64
C CYS A 18 -19.27 18.16 -33.79
N GLY A 19 -19.56 18.83 -34.91
CA GLY A 19 -20.74 19.70 -35.08
C GLY A 19 -21.95 19.12 -35.81
N PHE A 20 -21.91 17.87 -36.28
CA PHE A 20 -23.04 17.24 -36.99
C PHE A 20 -23.58 16.03 -36.23
N TYR A 21 -24.44 16.28 -35.25
CA TYR A 21 -25.61 15.44 -34.97
C TYR A 21 -26.60 16.25 -34.12
N ALA A 22 -27.24 17.23 -34.76
CA ALA A 22 -28.46 17.84 -34.24
C ALA A 22 -29.66 17.09 -34.84
N GLY A 23 -30.54 16.56 -33.98
CA GLY A 23 -31.96 16.41 -34.30
C GLY A 23 -32.45 15.05 -34.80
N VAL A 24 -32.51 14.05 -33.90
CA VAL A 24 -33.68 13.17 -33.78
C VAL A 24 -34.00 13.06 -32.29
N GLU A 25 -35.05 13.75 -31.84
CA GLU A 25 -35.59 13.60 -30.49
C GLU A 25 -36.23 12.20 -30.36
N ALA A 26 -35.48 11.26 -29.79
CA ALA A 26 -36.04 10.03 -29.25
C ALA A 26 -36.54 10.29 -27.82
N PRO A 27 -37.70 9.76 -27.41
CA PRO A 27 -38.28 10.07 -26.11
C PRO A 27 -37.39 9.56 -24.97
N MET A 28 -37.02 10.47 -24.06
CA MET A 28 -36.24 10.20 -22.86
C MET A 28 -36.89 9.11 -21.99
N LYS A 29 -36.16 8.02 -21.73
CA LYS A 29 -36.42 7.13 -20.59
C LYS A 29 -35.96 7.82 -19.31
N LYS A 30 -36.81 7.78 -18.29
CA LYS A 30 -36.75 8.58 -17.05
C LYS A 30 -35.74 8.11 -15.98
N ASP A 31 -34.74 7.30 -16.32
CA ASP A 31 -34.01 6.52 -15.30
C ASP A 31 -32.50 6.78 -15.20
N GLU A 32 -31.96 7.85 -15.80
CA GLU A 32 -30.51 8.13 -15.77
C GLU A 32 -30.12 9.38 -14.95
N GLN A 33 -30.77 9.57 -13.81
CA GLN A 33 -30.27 10.47 -12.76
C GLN A 33 -30.35 9.81 -11.39
N LYS A 34 -29.36 8.97 -11.08
CA LYS A 34 -28.72 8.77 -9.75
C LYS A 34 -27.93 7.46 -9.75
N GLN A 35 -26.63 7.58 -9.92
CA GLN A 35 -25.64 7.00 -9.02
C GLN A 35 -24.25 7.47 -9.47
N GLN A 36 -23.82 8.60 -8.91
CA GLN A 36 -22.41 8.67 -8.53
C GLN A 36 -22.23 7.54 -7.54
N GLU A 37 -21.73 6.41 -8.03
CA GLU A 37 -21.34 5.29 -7.22
C GLU A 37 -20.15 5.78 -6.38
N GLN A 38 -20.44 6.30 -5.19
CA GLN A 38 -19.44 6.40 -4.13
C GLN A 38 -18.89 4.99 -3.98
N ILE A 39 -17.65 4.79 -4.42
CA ILE A 39 -16.89 3.58 -4.13
C ILE A 39 -16.85 3.47 -2.61
N LYS A 40 -17.75 2.65 -2.05
CA LYS A 40 -17.70 2.30 -0.65
C LYS A 40 -16.35 1.61 -0.45
N PRO A 41 -15.49 2.07 0.48
CA PRO A 41 -14.26 1.36 0.75
C PRO A 41 -14.61 -0.09 1.07
N THR A 42 -13.96 -1.03 0.38
CA THR A 42 -14.14 -2.45 0.63
C THR A 42 -13.82 -2.76 2.09
N ALA A 43 -14.52 -3.73 2.69
CA ALA A 43 -14.37 -4.06 4.11
C ALA A 43 -12.90 -4.25 4.54
N THR A 44 -12.06 -4.79 3.64
CA THR A 44 -10.61 -4.96 3.79
C THR A 44 -9.82 -3.64 3.76
N ALA A 45 -10.14 -2.70 2.86
CA ALA A 45 -9.54 -1.36 2.87
C ALA A 45 -9.80 -0.66 4.20
N THR A 46 -11.01 -0.78 4.75
CA THR A 46 -11.32 -0.29 6.10
C THR A 46 -10.58 -1.02 7.22
N SER A 47 -10.28 -2.32 7.09
CA SER A 47 -9.55 -3.05 8.12
C SER A 47 -8.07 -2.67 8.18
N LEU A 48 -7.42 -2.47 7.03
CA LEU A 48 -6.02 -2.06 6.98
C LEU A 48 -5.82 -0.67 7.60
N HIS A 49 -6.70 0.27 7.27
CA HIS A 49 -6.71 1.60 7.89
C HIS A 49 -6.91 1.52 9.40
N LYS A 50 -7.83 0.69 9.90
CA LYS A 50 -8.01 0.49 11.34
C LYS A 50 -6.74 -0.02 12.03
N MET A 51 -6.04 -0.98 11.43
CA MET A 51 -4.79 -1.50 11.99
C MET A 51 -3.70 -0.44 12.01
N TRP A 52 -3.59 0.33 10.93
CA TRP A 52 -2.68 1.47 10.84
C TRP A 52 -2.97 2.52 11.90
N ASP A 53 -4.22 2.97 12.01
CA ASP A 53 -4.65 3.97 12.99
C ASP A 53 -4.38 3.48 14.42
N GLN A 54 -4.69 2.21 14.71
CA GLN A 54 -4.37 1.59 15.99
C GLN A 54 -2.86 1.64 16.30
N GLN A 55 -2.00 1.36 15.31
CA GLN A 55 -0.54 1.45 15.50
C GLN A 55 -0.08 2.89 15.73
N VAL A 56 -0.61 3.86 14.97
CA VAL A 56 -0.31 5.28 15.17
C VAL A 56 -0.68 5.72 16.58
N GLU A 57 -1.90 5.40 17.03
CA GLU A 57 -2.37 5.73 18.38
C GLU A 57 -1.49 5.09 19.46
N PHE A 58 -1.10 3.82 19.28
CA PHE A 58 -0.22 3.11 20.18
C PHE A 58 1.16 3.76 20.26
N MET A 59 1.79 4.09 19.13
CA MET A 59 3.09 4.77 19.11
C MET A 59 3.01 6.16 19.77
N ARG A 60 1.93 6.93 19.55
CA ARG A 60 1.70 8.21 20.25
C ARG A 60 1.52 8.01 21.75
N LEU A 61 0.88 6.93 22.19
CA LEU A 61 0.79 6.56 23.60
C LEU A 61 2.17 6.25 24.20
N LEU A 62 3.04 5.55 23.46
CA LEU A 62 4.42 5.27 23.87
C LEU A 62 5.23 6.56 24.01
N GLN A 63 5.08 7.55 23.11
CA GLN A 63 5.74 8.86 23.26
C GLN A 63 5.32 9.53 24.57
N LYS A 64 4.01 9.53 24.86
CA LYS A 64 3.46 10.15 26.08
C LYS A 64 3.86 9.44 27.37
N LYS A 65 4.12 8.12 27.33
CA LYS A 65 4.24 7.29 28.54
C LYS A 65 5.61 6.67 28.76
N ARG A 66 6.42 6.51 27.72
CA ARG A 66 7.65 5.70 27.73
C ARG A 66 8.83 6.35 27.00
N ASN A 67 8.84 7.67 26.82
CA ASN A 67 9.91 8.41 26.13
C ASN A 67 10.26 7.85 24.73
N PHE A 68 9.26 7.34 24.03
CA PHE A 68 9.43 6.85 22.67
C PHE A 68 9.88 8.01 21.74
N PRO A 69 10.79 7.78 20.77
CA PRO A 69 11.31 8.85 19.91
C PRO A 69 10.24 9.63 19.17
N GLU A 70 10.56 10.88 18.81
CA GLU A 70 9.70 11.69 17.96
C GLU A 70 9.60 11.11 16.55
N PHE A 71 8.38 11.05 16.00
CA PHE A 71 8.12 10.55 14.65
C PHE A 71 7.07 11.38 13.89
N PRO A 72 7.17 11.46 12.55
CA PRO A 72 8.18 10.82 11.69
C PRO A 72 9.59 11.41 11.85
N VAL A 73 10.62 10.62 11.58
CA VAL A 73 12.01 11.06 11.63
C VAL A 73 12.49 11.60 10.29
N ASP A 74 13.51 12.46 10.33
CA ASP A 74 14.27 12.81 9.13
C ASP A 74 15.16 11.63 8.70
N LEU A 75 14.86 11.06 7.52
CA LEU A 75 15.60 9.96 6.91
C LEU A 75 17.07 10.29 6.60
N SER A 76 17.40 11.57 6.42
CA SER A 76 18.77 12.01 6.18
C SER A 76 19.58 12.13 7.48
N SER A 77 18.91 12.10 8.64
CA SER A 77 19.56 12.26 9.94
C SER A 77 20.13 10.95 10.47
N LYS A 78 21.32 11.02 11.08
CA LYS A 78 21.95 9.86 11.74
C LYS A 78 21.04 9.24 12.82
N LYS A 79 20.39 10.07 13.65
CA LYS A 79 19.51 9.59 14.73
C LYS A 79 18.26 8.92 14.19
N GLY A 80 17.65 9.48 13.14
CA GLY A 80 16.50 8.89 12.47
C GLY A 80 16.86 7.53 11.87
N GLN A 81 17.98 7.44 11.17
CA GLN A 81 18.47 6.17 10.61
C GLN A 81 18.75 5.11 11.68
N GLN A 82 19.35 5.50 12.81
CA GLN A 82 19.57 4.58 13.94
C GLN A 82 18.23 4.05 14.49
N PHE A 83 17.27 4.94 14.73
CA PHE A 83 15.96 4.55 15.23
C PHE A 83 15.22 3.60 14.28
N LEU A 84 15.18 3.91 12.98
CA LEU A 84 14.56 3.04 11.98
C LEU A 84 15.29 1.70 11.84
N ASN A 85 16.62 1.71 11.97
CA ASN A 85 17.43 0.50 11.97
C ASN A 85 17.14 -0.39 13.18
N ASP A 86 16.88 0.20 14.34
CA ASP A 86 16.51 -0.54 15.55
C ASP A 86 15.12 -1.18 15.39
N ILE A 87 14.12 -0.45 14.89
CA ILE A 87 12.79 -1.01 14.57
C ILE A 87 12.93 -2.17 13.57
N ARG A 88 13.72 -1.99 12.51
CA ARG A 88 13.99 -3.04 11.52
C ARG A 88 14.62 -4.27 12.16
N ASN A 89 15.54 -4.11 13.12
CA ASN A 89 16.15 -5.26 13.79
C ASN A 89 15.12 -6.04 14.61
N HIS A 90 14.29 -5.36 15.40
CA HIS A 90 13.20 -6.02 16.12
C HIS A 90 12.24 -6.72 15.16
N LEU A 91 11.88 -6.09 14.03
CA LEU A 91 11.03 -6.72 13.01
C LEU A 91 11.64 -8.02 12.48
N MET A 92 12.95 -8.04 12.28
CA MET A 92 13.64 -9.25 11.85
C MET A 92 13.70 -10.31 12.95
N GLU A 93 13.85 -9.91 14.21
CA GLU A 93 13.81 -10.80 15.38
C GLU A 93 12.47 -11.55 15.44
N GLU A 94 11.33 -10.86 15.39
CA GLU A 94 10.01 -11.51 15.40
C GLU A 94 9.80 -12.44 14.19
N LEU A 95 10.33 -12.06 13.02
CA LEU A 95 10.28 -12.92 11.84
C LEU A 95 11.15 -14.18 12.00
N PHE A 96 12.28 -14.08 12.71
CA PHE A 96 13.10 -15.23 13.06
C PHE A 96 12.41 -16.13 14.10
N GLU A 97 11.68 -15.56 15.07
CA GLU A 97 10.90 -16.29 16.06
C GLU A 97 9.76 -17.08 15.40
N ALA A 98 9.00 -16.44 14.50
CA ALA A 98 8.04 -17.12 13.62
C ALA A 98 8.69 -18.33 12.91
N GLY A 99 9.88 -18.14 12.34
CA GLY A 99 10.64 -19.21 11.69
C GLY A 99 10.98 -20.40 12.61
N GLN A 100 11.17 -20.20 13.92
CA GLN A 100 11.47 -21.29 14.86
C GLN A 100 10.32 -22.27 15.04
N HIS A 101 9.08 -21.86 14.77
CA HIS A 101 7.92 -22.75 14.79
C HIS A 101 7.91 -23.75 13.62
N LEU A 102 8.61 -23.45 12.53
CA LEU A 102 8.72 -24.30 11.33
C LEU A 102 9.86 -25.32 11.45
N LYS A 103 9.79 -26.19 12.47
CA LYS A 103 10.92 -27.04 12.90
C LYS A 103 11.45 -28.03 11.85
N ASN A 104 10.64 -28.39 10.85
CA ASN A 104 11.03 -29.25 9.72
C ASN A 104 11.82 -28.52 8.62
N ALA A 105 11.90 -27.18 8.66
CA ALA A 105 12.75 -26.41 7.75
C ALA A 105 14.25 -26.69 7.95
N LYS A 106 14.63 -27.29 9.08
CA LYS A 106 16.02 -27.67 9.38
C LYS A 106 16.41 -28.89 8.55
N SER A 107 17.10 -28.68 7.42
CA SER A 107 17.50 -29.75 6.49
C SER A 107 18.34 -30.88 7.08
N HIS A 108 19.06 -30.61 8.17
CA HIS A 108 19.87 -31.61 8.90
C HIS A 108 19.04 -32.43 9.91
N ARG A 109 17.75 -32.12 10.11
CA ARG A 109 16.89 -32.86 11.01
C ARG A 109 16.44 -34.15 10.33
N VAL A 110 16.76 -35.29 10.95
CA VAL A 110 16.39 -36.62 10.44
C VAL A 110 14.94 -36.98 10.77
N THR A 111 14.41 -36.48 11.90
CA THR A 111 13.05 -36.77 12.35
C THR A 111 12.03 -35.75 11.83
N GLU A 112 10.84 -36.21 11.47
CA GLU A 112 9.73 -35.33 11.14
C GLU A 112 8.99 -34.88 12.40
N LEU A 113 8.71 -33.58 12.49
CA LEU A 113 7.88 -32.97 13.53
C LEU A 113 6.62 -32.39 12.85
N PRO A 114 5.54 -33.18 12.71
CA PRO A 114 4.35 -32.75 11.99
C PRO A 114 3.52 -31.71 12.77
N GLN A 115 3.73 -31.59 14.08
CA GLN A 115 3.01 -30.65 14.93
C GLN A 115 3.67 -29.28 14.87
N VAL A 116 2.90 -28.28 14.42
CA VAL A 116 3.28 -26.86 14.44
C VAL A 116 2.36 -26.15 15.41
N ASP A 117 2.94 -25.36 16.30
CA ASP A 117 2.16 -24.42 17.11
C ASP A 117 1.73 -23.25 16.22
N ARG A 118 0.54 -23.39 15.61
CA ARG A 118 0.01 -22.42 14.65
C ARG A 118 -0.35 -21.11 15.32
N ASP A 119 -0.76 -21.13 16.59
CA ASP A 119 -1.19 -19.92 17.28
C ASP A 119 0.01 -19.05 17.65
N ALA A 120 1.08 -19.64 18.18
CA ALA A 120 2.33 -18.92 18.41
C ALA A 120 2.92 -18.39 17.08
N TYR A 121 3.00 -19.23 16.03
CA TYR A 121 3.47 -18.78 14.71
C TYR A 121 2.71 -17.56 14.16
N LYS A 122 1.39 -17.53 14.36
CA LYS A 122 0.50 -16.45 13.92
C LYS A 122 0.69 -15.19 14.75
N GLU A 123 0.94 -15.32 16.06
CA GLU A 123 1.25 -14.20 16.96
C GLU A 123 2.54 -13.50 16.53
N GLU A 124 3.62 -14.26 16.30
CA GLU A 124 4.89 -13.69 15.83
C GLU A 124 4.75 -12.97 14.48
N LEU A 125 3.94 -13.51 13.55
CA LEU A 125 3.65 -12.83 12.28
C LEU A 125 2.80 -11.56 12.45
N ALA A 126 1.95 -11.49 13.48
CA ALA A 126 1.22 -10.28 13.80
C ALA A 126 2.15 -9.20 14.38
N ASP A 127 3.13 -9.59 15.20
CA ASP A 127 4.15 -8.68 15.74
C ASP A 127 5.06 -8.13 14.65
N VAL A 128 5.44 -8.96 13.67
CA VAL A 128 6.09 -8.49 12.43
C VAL A 128 5.27 -7.40 11.74
N LEU A 129 3.94 -7.57 11.65
CA LEU A 129 3.08 -6.57 11.01
C LEU A 129 2.98 -5.27 11.81
N HIS A 130 2.91 -5.35 13.14
CA HIS A 130 2.98 -4.18 14.03
C HIS A 130 4.28 -3.40 13.82
N LEU A 131 5.41 -4.08 13.82
CA LEU A 131 6.73 -3.47 13.63
C LEU A 131 6.93 -2.94 12.19
N TYR A 132 6.27 -3.54 11.21
CA TYR A 132 6.32 -3.04 9.83
C TYR A 132 5.56 -1.72 9.70
N PHE A 133 4.36 -1.61 10.28
CA PHE A 133 3.66 -0.33 10.35
C PHE A 133 4.44 0.69 11.16
N GLU A 134 5.03 0.31 12.29
CA GLU A 134 5.90 1.18 13.07
C GLU A 134 7.04 1.76 12.24
N LEU A 135 7.72 0.92 11.45
CA LEU A 135 8.81 1.35 10.56
C LEU A 135 8.32 2.35 9.49
N LEU A 136 7.16 2.11 8.88
CA LEU A 136 6.59 2.99 7.87
C LEU A 136 6.14 4.33 8.47
N ILE A 137 5.40 4.30 9.57
CA ILE A 137 4.95 5.48 10.31
C ILE A 137 6.15 6.30 10.78
N ALA A 138 7.17 5.65 11.34
CA ALA A 138 8.38 6.30 11.82
C ALA A 138 9.19 6.92 10.68
N SER A 139 9.21 6.30 9.50
CA SER A 139 9.91 6.81 8.32
C SER A 139 9.16 7.93 7.59
N GLY A 140 7.91 8.21 7.99
CA GLY A 140 7.07 9.23 7.36
C GLY A 140 6.40 8.78 6.07
N ILE A 141 6.43 7.48 5.77
CA ILE A 141 5.71 6.88 4.64
C ILE A 141 4.26 6.66 5.07
N THR A 142 3.32 7.15 4.27
CA THR A 142 1.89 6.99 4.52
C THR A 142 1.38 5.62 4.07
N LEU A 143 0.21 5.23 4.59
CA LEU A 143 -0.45 3.99 4.18
C LEU A 143 -0.77 3.98 2.68
N ASP A 144 -1.23 5.11 2.14
CA ASP A 144 -1.57 5.23 0.72
C ASP A 144 -0.33 5.05 -0.17
N GLU A 145 0.80 5.69 0.18
CA GLU A 145 2.06 5.56 -0.56
C GLU A 145 2.56 4.11 -0.62
N ILE A 146 2.52 3.37 0.50
CA ILE A 146 3.00 1.99 0.51
C ILE A 146 2.05 1.04 -0.21
N VAL A 147 0.73 1.26 -0.12
CA VAL A 147 -0.28 0.48 -0.85
C VAL A 147 -0.13 0.69 -2.36
N GLU A 148 0.00 1.94 -2.80
CA GLU A 148 0.25 2.26 -4.22
C GLU A 148 1.56 1.62 -4.71
N THR A 149 2.63 1.72 -3.93
CA THR A 149 3.93 1.11 -4.24
C THR A 149 3.82 -0.41 -4.36
N TYR A 150 3.09 -1.07 -3.44
CA TYR A 150 2.87 -2.51 -3.47
C TYR A 150 2.11 -2.95 -4.73
N MET A 151 1.00 -2.26 -5.05
CA MET A 151 0.18 -2.60 -6.21
C MET A 151 0.94 -2.41 -7.53
N THR A 152 1.62 -1.27 -7.68
CA THR A 152 2.47 -0.98 -8.85
C THR A 152 3.56 -2.04 -9.03
N LYS A 153 4.20 -2.45 -7.92
CA LYS A 153 5.22 -3.51 -7.96
C LYS A 153 4.63 -4.86 -8.41
N GLY A 154 3.41 -5.17 -7.98
CA GLY A 154 2.68 -6.37 -8.40
C GLY A 154 2.45 -6.41 -9.91
N GLU A 155 1.94 -5.32 -10.48
CA GLU A 155 1.71 -5.19 -11.92
C GLU A 155 3.00 -5.38 -12.73
N ILE A 156 4.10 -4.75 -12.29
CA ILE A 156 5.42 -4.93 -12.90
C ILE A 156 5.86 -6.40 -12.88
N ASN A 157 5.66 -7.09 -11.75
CA ASN A 157 6.05 -8.50 -11.62
C ASN A 157 5.22 -9.41 -12.53
N VAL A 158 3.91 -9.16 -12.64
CA VAL A 158 3.02 -9.90 -13.56
C VAL A 158 3.43 -9.67 -15.01
N ALA A 159 3.71 -8.41 -15.38
CA ALA A 159 4.17 -8.08 -16.73
C ALA A 159 5.50 -8.77 -17.07
N ARG A 160 6.43 -8.87 -16.10
CA ARG A 160 7.70 -9.59 -16.30
C ARG A 160 7.48 -11.07 -16.61
N ILE A 161 6.65 -11.75 -15.83
CA ILE A 161 6.34 -13.18 -16.03
C ILE A 161 5.68 -13.37 -17.42
N ASN A 162 4.71 -12.53 -17.77
CA ASN A 162 4.01 -12.65 -19.06
C ASN A 162 4.90 -12.33 -20.28
N ASN A 163 5.96 -11.54 -20.09
CA ASN A 163 6.90 -11.16 -21.15
C ASN A 163 8.16 -12.02 -21.19
N ASN A 164 8.13 -13.24 -20.61
CA ASN A 164 9.23 -14.21 -20.58
C ASN A 164 10.55 -13.65 -20.02
N TYR A 165 10.47 -12.92 -18.90
CA TYR A 165 11.64 -12.75 -18.05
C TYR A 165 12.14 -14.09 -17.50
#